data_AF-A0A377V2T6-F1
#
_entry.id   AF-A0A377V2T6-F1
#
_cell.length_a   1.000
_cell.length_b   1.000
_cell.length_c   1.000
_cell.angle_alpha   90.00
_cell.angle_beta   90.00
_cell.angle_gamma   90.00
#
_symmetry.space_group_name_H-M   'P 1'
#
loop_
_entity.id
_entity.type
_entity.pdbx_description
1 polymer ?
#
loop_
_entity_poly.entity_id
_entity_poly.type
_entity_poly.pdbx_seq_one_letter_code
_entity_poly.pdbx_strand_id
1 'polypeptide(L)'
;MVCATVSAVFYPVVIDVETAGFNAKTDALLEIAAITLKMDEHGWLMPDETLHFHVEPFEGANLQPEALAFNGINPHDRSAGPSANTMPCMPSSKWCAKG
;
A
#
# COMPACT_ATOMS: atom_id res chain seq x y z
N MET A 1 -10.07 19.82 5.86
CA MET A 1 -9.04 20.21 6.84
C MET A 1 -9.43 19.60 8.17
N VAL A 2 -8.81 18.46 8.54
CA VAL A 2 -9.17 17.70 9.73
C VAL A 2 -8.09 17.94 10.78
N CYS A 3 -8.43 18.70 11.82
CA CYS A 3 -7.70 18.70 13.08
C CYS A 3 -8.25 17.49 13.86
N ALA A 4 -7.52 16.38 13.85
CA ALA A 4 -7.88 15.18 14.60
C ALA A 4 -6.89 15.04 15.74
N THR A 5 -7.34 14.67 16.93
CA THR A 5 -6.46 14.05 17.94
C THR A 5 -6.23 12.59 17.53
N VAL A 6 -4.98 12.16 17.34
CA VAL A 6 -4.67 10.71 17.25
C VAL A 6 -5.02 10.11 18.61
N SER A 7 -6.17 9.45 18.69
CA SER A 7 -6.58 8.76 19.90
C SER A 7 -5.84 7.43 19.96
N ALA A 8 -5.35 7.04 21.15
CA ALA A 8 -4.50 5.86 21.39
C ALA A 8 -5.09 4.50 20.96
N VAL A 9 -6.28 4.49 20.37
CA VAL A 9 -6.97 3.30 19.86
C VAL A 9 -6.68 3.05 18.37
N PHE A 10 -6.34 4.09 17.58
CA PHE A 10 -6.14 3.96 16.13
C PHE A 10 -4.94 4.78 15.62
N TYR A 11 -4.12 4.16 14.75
CA TYR A 11 -3.02 4.81 14.03
C TYR A 11 -3.36 4.91 12.55
N PRO A 12 -3.62 6.12 12.00
CA PRO A 12 -4.11 6.27 10.64
C PRO A 12 -2.99 6.08 9.61
N VAL A 13 -3.27 5.26 8.60
CA VAL A 13 -2.36 4.95 7.50
C VAL A 13 -3.12 5.05 6.18
N VAL A 14 -2.56 5.79 5.23
CA VAL A 14 -3.09 5.90 3.88
C VAL A 14 -2.59 4.70 3.08
N ILE A 15 -3.52 3.96 2.48
CA ILE A 15 -3.23 2.79 1.65
C ILE A 15 -3.80 3.04 0.26
N ASP A 16 -2.99 2.79 -0.76
CA ASP A 16 -3.39 2.76 -2.15
C ASP A 16 -2.96 1.43 -2.78
N VAL A 17 -3.80 0.85 -3.62
CA VAL A 17 -3.58 -0.49 -4.20
C VAL A 17 -3.95 -0.49 -5.68
N GLU A 18 -3.07 -1.04 -6.50
CA GLU A 18 -3.35 -1.29 -7.91
C GLU A 18 -3.59 -2.77 -8.14
N THR A 19 -4.65 -3.09 -8.87
CA THR A 19 -5.14 -4.46 -9.03
C THR A 19 -5.37 -4.80 -10.50
N ALA A 20 -5.33 -6.09 -10.83
CA ALA A 20 -5.52 -6.59 -12.18
C ALA A 20 -7.01 -6.71 -12.58
N GLY A 21 -7.91 -6.05 -11.84
CA GLY A 21 -9.35 -6.04 -12.07
C GLY A 21 -10.13 -5.68 -10.81
N PHE A 22 -11.45 -5.61 -10.92
CA PHE A 22 -12.32 -5.11 -9.84
C PHE A 22 -12.73 -6.16 -8.80
N ASN A 23 -12.42 -7.45 -9.00
CA ASN A 23 -12.82 -8.52 -8.10
C ASN A 23 -11.68 -8.95 -7.17
N ALA A 24 -11.73 -8.47 -5.93
CA ALA A 24 -10.72 -8.75 -4.90
C ALA A 24 -10.52 -10.24 -4.54
N LYS A 25 -11.42 -11.15 -4.95
CA LYS A 25 -11.26 -12.59 -4.71
C LYS A 25 -10.47 -13.31 -5.80
N THR A 26 -10.43 -12.76 -7.01
CA THR A 26 -9.91 -13.46 -8.20
C THR A 26 -8.83 -12.69 -8.91
N ASP A 27 -8.86 -11.36 -8.85
CA ASP A 27 -7.96 -10.50 -9.61
C ASP A 27 -6.71 -10.19 -8.77
N ALA A 28 -5.54 -10.17 -9.41
CA ALA A 28 -4.27 -10.00 -8.71
C ALA A 28 -4.13 -8.61 -8.04
N LEU A 29 -3.48 -8.55 -6.88
CA LEU A 29 -2.86 -7.32 -6.41
C LEU A 29 -1.53 -7.14 -7.15
N LEU A 30 -1.30 -5.95 -7.70
CA LEU A 30 -0.14 -5.66 -8.54
C LEU A 30 0.83 -4.69 -7.86
N GLU A 31 0.30 -3.67 -7.19
CA GLU A 31 1.10 -2.72 -6.42
C GLU A 31 0.39 -2.33 -5.13
N ILE A 32 1.18 -1.95 -4.13
CA ILE A 32 0.66 -1.33 -2.90
C ILE A 32 1.58 -0.22 -2.42
N ALA A 33 0.96 0.91 -2.07
CA ALA A 33 1.60 2.01 -1.37
C ALA A 33 0.97 2.17 0.03
N ALA A 34 1.81 2.41 1.04
CA ALA A 34 1.40 2.71 2.39
C ALA A 34 2.13 3.93 2.92
N ILE A 35 1.38 4.92 3.42
CA ILE A 35 1.90 6.15 4.00
C ILE A 35 1.39 6.27 5.43
N THR A 36 2.29 6.21 6.38
CA THR A 36 1.98 6.47 7.80
C THR A 36 1.83 7.98 8.02
N LEU A 37 1.11 8.37 9.07
CA LEU A 37 0.89 9.78 9.40
C LEU A 37 1.47 10.10 10.78
N LYS A 38 2.02 11.31 10.90
CA LYS A 38 2.39 11.93 12.17
C LYS A 38 1.62 13.23 12.38
N MET A 39 1.65 13.70 13.61
CA MET A 39 1.09 15.00 13.98
C MET A 39 2.21 15.99 14.20
N ASP A 40 2.08 17.20 13.66
CA ASP A 40 2.97 18.30 14.04
C ASP A 40 2.57 18.90 15.40
N GLU A 41 3.37 19.85 15.89
CA GLU A 41 3.16 20.52 17.18
C GLU A 41 1.83 21.31 17.26
N HIS A 42 1.19 21.57 16.13
CA HIS A 42 -0.07 22.32 16.02
C HIS A 42 -1.29 21.41 15.85
N GLY A 43 -1.09 20.09 15.83
CA GLY A 43 -2.18 19.13 15.69
C GLY A 43 -2.53 18.79 14.24
N TRP A 44 -1.70 19.17 13.25
CA TRP A 44 -1.94 18.84 11.85
C TRP A 44 -1.35 17.49 11.46
N LEU A 45 -2.12 16.71 10.71
CA LEU A 45 -1.65 15.44 10.14
C LEU A 45 -0.72 15.71 8.96
N MET A 46 0.45 15.10 9.01
CA MET A 46 1.49 15.17 8.00
C MET A 46 1.90 13.76 7.57
N PRO A 47 2.22 13.52 6.28
CA PRO A 47 2.85 12.28 5.85
C PRO A 47 4.15 12.00 6.64
N ASP A 48 4.40 10.74 6.95
CA ASP A 48 5.62 10.29 7.62
C ASP A 48 6.39 9.27 6.77
N GLU A 49 6.41 7.98 7.14
CA GLU A 49 7.07 6.95 6.33
C GLU A 49 6.21 6.56 5.11
N THR A 50 6.84 6.46 3.94
CA THR A 50 6.23 6.01 2.68
C THR A 50 6.85 4.69 2.24
N LEU A 51 5.99 3.74 1.91
CA LEU A 51 6.36 2.38 1.51
C LEU A 51 5.65 2.06 0.22
N HIS A 52 6.36 1.44 -0.73
CA HIS A 52 5.86 1.16 -2.07
C HIS A 52 6.44 -0.15 -2.57
N PHE A 53 5.58 -1.06 -3.04
CA PHE A 53 5.98 -2.39 -3.49
C PHE A 53 5.20 -2.83 -4.71
N HIS A 54 5.91 -3.50 -5.63
CA HIS A 54 5.29 -4.36 -6.63
C HIS A 54 5.02 -5.75 -6.02
N VAL A 55 3.86 -6.29 -6.34
CA VAL A 55 3.36 -7.55 -5.80
C VAL A 55 3.30 -8.58 -6.91
N GLU A 56 3.85 -9.77 -6.64
CA GLU A 56 3.71 -10.89 -7.59
C GLU A 56 2.27 -11.39 -7.58
N PRO A 57 1.62 -11.56 -8.75
CA PRO A 57 0.31 -12.19 -8.80
C PRO A 57 0.31 -13.56 -8.12
N PHE A 58 -0.71 -13.82 -7.30
CA PHE A 58 -0.87 -15.13 -6.68
C PHE A 58 -1.16 -16.20 -7.74
N GLU A 59 -0.89 -17.47 -7.42
CA GLU A 59 -1.09 -18.57 -8.37
C GLU A 59 -2.56 -18.66 -8.81
N GLY A 60 -2.79 -18.66 -10.12
CA GLY A 60 -4.14 -18.71 -10.69
C GLY A 60 -4.91 -17.38 -10.65
N ALA A 61 -4.25 -16.28 -10.28
CA ALA A 61 -4.87 -14.96 -10.34
C ALA A 61 -5.30 -14.58 -11.76
N ASN A 62 -6.46 -13.93 -11.85
CA ASN A 62 -6.97 -13.38 -13.09
C ASN A 62 -6.28 -12.04 -13.40
N LEU A 63 -5.85 -11.87 -14.66
CA LEU A 63 -5.17 -10.67 -15.14
C LEU A 63 -5.99 -10.07 -16.29
N GLN A 64 -6.81 -9.05 -15.99
CA GLN A 64 -7.64 -8.41 -17.02
C GLN A 64 -6.78 -7.48 -17.89
N PRO A 65 -6.72 -7.67 -19.22
CA PRO A 65 -5.93 -6.82 -20.11
C PRO A 65 -6.26 -5.33 -19.98
N GLU A 66 -7.53 -5.00 -19.75
CA GLU A 66 -7.99 -3.62 -19.59
C GLU A 66 -7.47 -2.98 -18.30
N ALA A 67 -7.39 -3.74 -17.21
CA ALA A 67 -6.82 -3.28 -15.94
C ALA A 67 -5.31 -3.07 -16.05
N LEU A 68 -4.61 -4.00 -16.71
CA LEU A 68 -3.17 -3.86 -16.98
C LEU A 68 -2.88 -2.64 -17.85
N ALA A 69 -3.69 -2.40 -18.89
CA ALA A 69 -3.56 -1.24 -19.75
C ALA A 69 -3.89 0.08 -19.01
N PHE A 70 -4.88 0.07 -18.12
CA PHE A 70 -5.25 1.23 -17.32
C PHE A 70 -4.15 1.61 -16.32
N ASN A 71 -3.60 0.62 -15.60
CA ASN A 71 -2.54 0.86 -14.62
C ASN A 71 -1.17 1.07 -15.29
N GLY A 72 -1.00 0.61 -16.54
CA GLY A 72 0.29 0.62 -17.23
C GLY A 72 1.29 -0.41 -16.70
N ILE A 73 0.82 -1.42 -15.97
CA ILE A 73 1.64 -2.41 -15.27
C ILE A 73 1.81 -3.67 -16.13
N ASN A 74 3.05 -4.13 -16.28
CA ASN A 74 3.35 -5.45 -16.84
C ASN A 74 3.90 -6.38 -15.73
N PRO A 75 3.11 -7.35 -15.25
CA PRO A 75 3.53 -8.24 -14.15
C PRO A 75 4.66 -9.21 -14.53
N HIS A 76 5.01 -9.30 -15.82
CA HIS A 76 6.13 -10.12 -16.32
C HIS A 76 7.40 -9.31 -16.59
N ASP A 77 7.39 -8.00 -16.36
CA ASP A 77 8.56 -7.17 -16.52
C ASP A 77 9.53 -7.38 -15.35
N ARG A 78 10.65 -8.04 -15.64
CA ARG A 78 11.71 -8.37 -14.68
C ARG A 78 12.46 -7.13 -14.16
N SER A 79 12.23 -5.95 -14.74
CA SER A 79 12.90 -4.70 -14.36
C SER A 79 12.20 -3.92 -13.23
N ALA A 80 11.00 -4.32 -12.80
CA ALA A 80 10.18 -3.64 -11.77
C ALA A 80 10.78 -3.66 -10.34
N GLY A 81 12.01 -4.15 -10.17
CA GLY A 81 12.68 -4.25 -8.88
C GLY A 81 12.23 -5.49 -8.09
N PRO A 82 12.52 -5.57 -6.79
CA PRO A 82 12.17 -6.72 -5.96
C PRO A 82 10.65 -6.81 -5.81
N SER A 83 10.09 -7.86 -6.39
CA SER A 83 8.71 -8.25 -6.25
C SER A 83 8.53 -9.06 -4.96
N ALA A 84 7.48 -8.76 -4.20
CA ALA A 84 7.18 -9.48 -2.96
C ALA A 84 5.92 -10.32 -3.16
N ASN A 85 6.01 -11.62 -2.88
CA ASN A 85 4.88 -12.54 -2.81
C ASN A 85 4.09 -12.41 -1.49
N THR A 86 4.63 -11.64 -0.54
CA THR A 86 3.98 -11.22 0.70
C THR A 86 4.45 -9.82 1.03
N MET A 87 3.54 -8.94 1.47
CA MET A 87 3.96 -7.67 2.04
C MET A 87 4.93 -7.94 3.20
N PRO A 88 6.14 -7.34 3.21
CA PRO A 88 7.06 -7.56 4.31
C PRO A 88 6.37 -7.12 5.61
N CYS A 89 6.35 -8.02 6.60
CA CYS A 89 5.89 -7.69 7.94
C CYS A 89 6.79 -6.56 8.46
N MET A 90 6.25 -5.35 8.52
CA MET A 90 7.02 -4.23 9.02
C MET A 90 7.14 -4.33 10.53
N PRO A 91 8.32 -4.03 11.10
CA PRO A 91 8.52 -4.08 12.54
C PRO A 91 7.46 -3.22 13.23
N SER A 92 6.79 -3.77 14.24
CA SER A 92 5.81 -3.03 15.06
C SER A 92 6.38 -1.75 15.66
N SER A 93 7.69 -1.70 15.88
CA SER A 93 8.44 -0.52 16.33
C SER A 93 8.43 0.66 15.34
N LYS A 94 8.02 0.44 14.08
CA LYS A 94 7.84 1.49 13.07
C LYS A 94 6.40 2.03 13.01
N TRP A 95 5.43 1.27 13.50
CA TRP A 95 4.00 1.61 13.43
C TRP A 95 3.42 2.06 14.78
N CYS A 96 4.00 1.60 15.90
CA CYS A 96 3.78 2.25 17.17
C CYS A 96 4.41 3.62 17.09
N ALA A 97 3.56 4.66 16.94
CA ALA A 97 3.92 6.03 17.22
C ALA A 97 4.81 6.04 18.46
N LYS A 98 6.08 6.38 18.29
CA LYS A 98 6.96 6.67 19.41
C LYS A 98 6.37 7.92 20.06
N GLY A 99 5.51 7.70 21.05
CA GLY A 99 5.03 8.74 21.95
C GLY A 99 6.19 9.35 22.72
#